data_AF-E0TCE8-F1
#
_entry.id   AF-E0TCE8-F1
#
_cell.length_a   1.000
_cell.length_b   1.000
_cell.length_c   1.000
_cell.angle_alpha   90.00
_cell.angle_beta   90.00
_cell.angle_gamma   90.00
#
_symmetry.space_group_name_H-M   'P 1'
#
loop_
_entity.id
_entity.type
_entity.pdbx_description
1 polymer ?
#
loop_
_entity_poly.entity_id
_entity_poly.type
_entity_poly.pdbx_seq_one_letter_code
_entity_poly.pdbx_strand_id
1 'polypeptide(L)'
;MLDVPHALSIAFSGADLSRALWIGLIASLLCSRRFLPLKMAVLAFMVDRSWPYLTMALSGYSMDQIAPYLAYRIKMLPEDGIILGIRAAGLFGLIATGYVLRVQLHKALSHSPKSGANAY
;
A
#
# COMPACT_ATOMS: atom_id res chain seq x y z
N MET A 1 -20.89 -13.92 12.48
CA MET A 1 -19.68 -14.19 11.69
C MET A 1 -19.45 -12.98 10.82
N LEU A 2 -18.25 -12.41 10.81
CA LEU A 2 -17.89 -11.30 9.93
C LEU A 2 -17.68 -11.87 8.53
N ASP A 3 -18.59 -11.59 7.60
CA ASP A 3 -18.45 -12.06 6.23
C ASP A 3 -17.24 -11.38 5.56
N VAL A 4 -16.44 -12.16 4.83
CA VAL A 4 -15.22 -11.69 4.14
C VAL A 4 -15.45 -10.42 3.28
N PRO A 5 -16.56 -10.30 2.52
CA PRO A 5 -16.86 -9.07 1.79
C PRO A 5 -17.09 -7.86 2.69
N HIS A 6 -17.70 -8.06 3.86
CA HIS A 6 -17.94 -7.00 4.84
C HIS A 6 -16.63 -6.54 5.47
N ALA A 7 -15.74 -7.48 5.82
CA ALA A 7 -14.41 -7.18 6.33
C ALA A 7 -13.54 -6.44 5.29
N LEU A 8 -13.63 -6.82 4.01
CA LEU A 8 -12.97 -6.11 2.90
C LEU A 8 -13.49 -4.69 2.71
N SER A 9 -14.81 -4.51 2.76
CA SER A 9 -15.45 -3.19 2.66
C SER A 9 -15.00 -2.26 3.79
N ILE A 10 -14.90 -2.77 5.02
CA ILE A 10 -14.39 -2.01 6.16
C ILE A 10 -12.89 -1.68 6.00
N ALA A 11 -12.09 -2.66 5.56
CA ALA A 11 -10.64 -2.49 5.41
C ALA A 11 -10.26 -1.48 4.31
N PHE A 12 -11.08 -1.37 3.27
CA PHE A 12 -10.88 -0.50 2.10
C PHE A 12 -12.01 0.54 1.94
N SER A 13 -12.51 1.06 3.05
CA SER A 13 -13.59 2.04 3.08
C SER A 13 -13.13 3.42 2.58
N GLY A 14 -13.84 3.99 1.59
CA GLY A 14 -13.75 5.40 1.19
C GLY A 14 -12.33 5.93 0.94
N ALA A 15 -11.92 6.94 1.71
CA ALA A 15 -10.61 7.61 1.59
C ALA A 15 -9.40 6.70 1.92
N ASP A 16 -9.63 5.57 2.61
CA ASP A 16 -8.56 4.61 2.88
C ASP A 16 -8.18 3.79 1.64
N LEU A 17 -9.12 3.53 0.73
CA LEU A 17 -8.84 2.82 -0.52
C LEU A 17 -7.99 3.67 -1.47
N SER A 18 -8.37 4.93 -1.68
CA SER A 18 -7.59 5.83 -2.56
C SER A 18 -6.17 6.04 -2.02
N ARG A 19 -6.02 6.19 -0.70
CA ARG A 19 -4.70 6.26 -0.06
C ARG A 19 -3.91 4.98 -0.24
N ALA A 20 -4.51 3.81 0.02
CA ALA A 20 -3.84 2.52 -0.16
C ALA A 20 -3.42 2.28 -1.61
N LEU A 21 -4.21 2.73 -2.59
CA LEU A 21 -3.86 2.69 -4.01
C LEU A 21 -2.65 3.57 -4.32
N TRP A 22 -2.63 4.83 -3.87
CA TRP A 22 -1.49 5.72 -4.08
C TRP A 22 -0.21 5.20 -3.44
N ILE A 23 -0.29 4.80 -2.17
CA ILE A 23 0.84 4.22 -1.45
C ILE A 23 1.31 2.95 -2.16
N GLY A 24 0.40 2.06 -2.54
CA GLY A 24 0.72 0.81 -3.22
C GLY A 24 1.38 1.03 -4.58
N LEU A 25 0.91 2.01 -5.36
CA LEU A 25 1.47 2.36 -6.67
C LEU A 25 2.89 2.92 -6.52
N ILE A 26 3.10 3.91 -5.64
CA ILE A 26 4.43 4.49 -5.39
C ILE A 26 5.39 3.43 -4.87
N ALA A 27 4.95 2.63 -3.90
CA ALA A 27 5.72 1.53 -3.35
C ALA A 27 6.10 0.49 -4.43
N SER A 28 5.20 0.17 -5.36
CA SER A 28 5.48 -0.75 -6.47
C SER A 28 6.59 -0.25 -7.40
N LEU A 29 6.71 1.07 -7.59
CA LEU A 29 7.77 1.69 -8.37
C LEU A 29 9.13 1.59 -7.66
N LEU A 30 9.13 1.66 -6.33
CA LEU A 30 10.35 1.56 -5.52
C LEU A 30 10.81 0.10 -5.31
N CYS A 31 9.95 -0.89 -5.60
CA CYS A 31 10.35 -2.29 -5.60
C CYS A 31 11.45 -2.56 -6.63
N SER A 32 12.41 -3.41 -6.27
CA SER A 32 13.50 -3.83 -7.18
C SER A 32 13.91 -5.25 -6.84
N ARG A 33 14.82 -5.87 -7.62
CA ARG A 33 15.33 -7.22 -7.30
C ARG A 33 15.95 -7.33 -5.90
N ARG A 34 16.46 -6.22 -5.36
CA ARG A 34 17.03 -6.14 -4.01
C ARG A 34 15.97 -5.78 -2.94
N PHE A 35 14.91 -5.09 -3.36
CA PHE A 35 13.83 -4.64 -2.49
C PHE A 35 12.55 -5.41 -2.81
N LEU A 36 12.42 -6.56 -2.15
CA LEU A 36 11.31 -7.48 -2.38
C LEU A 36 9.96 -6.84 -2.04
N PRO A 37 8.88 -7.18 -2.79
CA PRO A 37 7.53 -6.67 -2.55
C PRO A 37 7.05 -6.80 -1.11
N LEU A 38 7.45 -7.87 -0.41
CA LEU A 38 7.10 -8.09 0.99
C LEU A 38 7.69 -7.01 1.91
N LYS A 39 8.99 -6.68 1.76
CA LYS A 39 9.64 -5.64 2.56
C LYS A 39 9.00 -4.27 2.30
N MET A 40 8.69 -4.01 1.04
CA MET A 40 8.03 -2.77 0.65
C MET A 40 6.59 -2.70 1.18
N ALA A 41 5.85 -3.81 1.20
CA ALA A 41 4.51 -3.87 1.76
C ALA A 41 4.50 -3.57 3.26
N VAL A 42 5.49 -4.06 4.03
CA VAL A 42 5.64 -3.70 5.45
C VAL A 42 5.88 -2.20 5.63
N LEU A 43 6.79 -1.61 4.84
CA LEU A 43 7.04 -0.17 4.89
C LEU A 43 5.81 0.65 4.50
N ALA A 44 5.14 0.28 3.40
CA ALA A 44 3.91 0.91 2.93
C ALA A 44 2.81 0.83 4.00
N PHE A 45 2.68 -0.30 4.68
CA PHE A 45 1.73 -0.47 5.76
C PHE A 45 2.06 0.41 6.97
N MET A 46 3.33 0.55 7.34
CA MET A 46 3.74 1.48 8.40
C MET A 46 3.43 2.94 8.04
N VAL A 47 3.71 3.35 6.80
CA VAL A 47 3.37 4.68 6.29
C VAL A 47 1.87 4.91 6.37
N ASP A 48 1.06 3.98 5.84
CA ASP A 48 -0.40 4.06 5.87
C ASP A 48 -0.97 4.15 7.30
N ARG A 49 -0.38 3.42 8.26
CA ARG A 49 -0.77 3.49 9.68
C ARG A 49 -0.36 4.78 10.37
N SER A 50 0.79 5.34 10.00
CA SER A 50 1.30 6.60 10.56
C SER A 50 0.62 7.83 9.97
N TRP A 51 0.05 7.70 8.77
CA TRP A 51 -0.51 8.81 7.99
C TRP A 51 -1.51 9.69 8.77
N PRO A 52 -2.50 9.14 9.50
CA PRO A 52 -3.46 9.97 10.23
C PRO A 52 -2.78 10.87 11.27
N TYR A 53 -1.80 10.35 12.01
CA TYR A 53 -1.08 11.12 13.03
C TYR A 53 -0.17 12.18 12.40
N LEU A 54 0.45 11.88 11.26
CA LEU A 54 1.20 12.84 10.48
C LEU A 54 0.30 13.99 10.01
N THR A 55 -0.91 13.68 9.51
CA THR A 55 -1.87 14.71 9.08
C THR A 55 -2.41 15.55 10.24
N MET A 56 -2.57 14.97 11.43
CA MET A 56 -2.92 15.73 12.64
C MET A 56 -1.79 16.68 13.05
N ALA A 57 -0.55 16.20 13.05
CA ALA A 57 0.61 17.03 13.37
C ALA A 57 0.76 18.19 12.36
N LEU A 58 0.60 17.92 11.05
CA LEU A 58 0.64 18.94 10.00
C LEU A 58 -0.51 19.94 10.09
N SER A 59 -1.66 19.53 10.61
CA SER A 59 -2.81 20.41 10.86
C SER A 59 -2.68 21.24 12.15
N GLY A 60 -1.56 21.14 12.87
CA GLY A 60 -1.28 21.93 14.07
C GLY A 60 -1.84 21.36 15.37
N TYR A 61 -2.27 20.10 15.39
CA TYR A 61 -2.69 19.44 16.65
C TYR A 61 -1.49 19.22 17.58
N SER A 62 -1.69 19.45 18.87
CA SER A 62 -0.65 19.24 19.87
C SER A 62 -0.44 17.77 20.19
N MET A 63 0.73 17.41 20.73
CA MET A 63 1.01 16.02 21.12
C MET A 63 0.05 15.51 22.21
N ASP A 64 -0.43 16.39 23.09
CA ASP A 64 -1.42 16.04 24.11
C ASP A 64 -2.76 15.60 23.50
N GLN A 65 -3.06 16.07 22.28
CA GLN A 65 -4.22 15.64 21.52
C GLN A 65 -3.93 14.37 20.72
N ILE A 66 -2.74 14.21 20.13
CA ILE A 66 -2.39 13.05 19.27
C ILE A 66 -2.13 11.77 20.09
N ALA A 67 -1.42 11.89 21.22
CA ALA A 67 -1.03 10.77 22.07
C ALA A 67 -2.20 9.88 22.54
N PRO A 68 -3.35 10.41 23.02
CA PRO A 68 -4.47 9.57 23.43
C PRO A 68 -5.09 8.78 22.27
N TYR A 69 -5.16 9.35 21.05
CA TYR A 69 -5.63 8.60 19.88
C TYR A 69 -4.67 7.48 19.49
N LEU A 70 -3.36 7.76 19.54
CA LEU A 70 -2.34 6.74 19.28
C LEU A 70 -2.42 5.60 20.31
N ALA A 71 -2.53 5.94 21.60
CA ALA A 71 -2.66 4.96 22.68
C ALA A 71 -3.93 4.11 22.53
N TYR A 72 -5.06 4.74 22.19
CA TYR A 72 -6.30 4.02 21.90
C TYR A 72 -6.13 3.03 20.73
N ARG A 73 -5.51 3.47 19.64
CA ARG A 73 -5.29 2.62 18.46
C ARG A 73 -4.31 1.48 18.70
N ILE A 74 -3.34 1.65 19.61
CA ILE A 74 -2.46 0.56 20.04
C ILE A 74 -3.24 -0.47 20.86
N LYS A 75 -4.10 -0.01 21.79
CA LYS A 75 -4.95 -0.91 22.59
C LYS A 75 -5.93 -1.72 21.73
N MET A 76 -6.43 -1.13 20.64
CA MET A 76 -7.35 -1.80 19.71
C MET A 76 -6.67 -2.70 18.68
N LEU A 77 -5.33 -2.78 18.63
CA LEU A 77 -4.61 -3.65 17.69
C LEU A 77 -5.07 -5.12 17.70
N PRO A 78 -5.34 -5.77 18.86
CA PRO A 78 -5.77 -7.16 18.90
C PRO A 78 -7.17 -7.36 18.29
N GLU A 79 -8.08 -6.40 18.55
CA GLU A 79 -9.46 -6.44 18.05
C GLU A 79 -9.52 -6.13 16.54
N ASP A 80 -8.68 -5.19 16.08
CA ASP A 80 -8.55 -4.81 14.68
C ASP A 80 -7.66 -5.78 13.86
N GLY A 81 -7.12 -6.84 14.47
CA GLY A 81 -6.07 -7.68 13.88
C GLY A 81 -6.43 -8.26 12.50
N ILE A 82 -7.69 -8.70 12.33
CA ILE A 82 -8.18 -9.23 11.04
C ILE A 82 -8.22 -8.13 9.98
N ILE A 83 -8.72 -6.95 10.33
CA ILE A 83 -8.81 -5.80 9.40
C ILE A 83 -7.40 -5.35 9.00
N LEU A 84 -6.47 -5.32 9.95
CA LEU A 84 -5.06 -4.99 9.70
C LEU A 84 -4.39 -6.02 8.80
N GLY A 85 -4.67 -7.32 9.01
CA GLY A 85 -4.20 -8.39 8.16
C GLY A 85 -4.70 -8.26 6.72
N ILE A 86 -6.01 -8.03 6.54
CA ILE A 86 -6.62 -7.80 5.21
C ILE A 86 -5.99 -6.59 4.52
N ARG A 87 -5.77 -5.50 5.27
CA ARG A 87 -5.19 -4.26 4.72
C ARG A 87 -3.73 -4.44 4.31
N ALA A 88 -2.92 -5.12 5.13
CA ALA A 88 -1.56 -5.48 4.79
C ALA A 88 -1.49 -6.40 3.56
N ALA A 89 -2.39 -7.40 3.48
CA ALA A 89 -2.49 -8.31 2.35
C ALA A 89 -2.90 -7.58 1.06
N GLY A 90 -3.85 -6.65 1.12
CA GLY A 90 -4.24 -5.87 -0.05
C GLY A 90 -3.16 -4.89 -0.50
N LEU A 91 -2.43 -4.23 0.41
CA LEU A 91 -1.24 -3.44 0.06
C LEU A 91 -0.16 -4.29 -0.61
N PHE A 92 0.11 -5.48 -0.06
CA PHE A 92 1.02 -6.43 -0.69
C PHE A 92 0.55 -6.81 -2.09
N GLY A 93 -0.74 -7.13 -2.27
CA GLY A 93 -1.32 -7.47 -3.57
C GLY A 93 -1.17 -6.34 -4.59
N LEU A 94 -1.45 -5.10 -4.19
CA LEU A 94 -1.28 -3.92 -5.04
C LEU A 94 0.19 -3.73 -5.47
N ILE A 95 1.11 -3.81 -4.51
CA ILE A 95 2.55 -3.63 -4.75
C ILE A 95 3.09 -4.74 -5.64
N ALA A 96 2.73 -5.98 -5.36
CA ALA A 96 3.18 -7.15 -6.12
C ALA A 96 2.63 -7.10 -7.56
N THR A 97 1.34 -6.77 -7.73
CA THR A 97 0.72 -6.65 -9.04
C THR A 97 1.38 -5.52 -9.85
N GLY A 98 1.58 -4.34 -9.25
CA GLY A 98 2.26 -3.22 -9.91
C GLY A 98 3.70 -3.57 -10.31
N TYR A 99 4.44 -4.26 -9.42
CA TYR A 99 5.79 -4.72 -9.72
C TYR A 99 5.83 -5.72 -10.88
N VAL A 100 4.95 -6.73 -10.87
CA VAL A 100 4.85 -7.74 -11.93
C VAL A 100 4.46 -7.11 -13.25
N LEU A 101 3.44 -6.23 -13.25
CA LEU A 101 3.00 -5.52 -14.44
C LEU A 101 4.15 -4.71 -15.05
N ARG A 102 4.91 -3.98 -14.23
CA ARG A 102 6.07 -3.21 -14.70
C ARG A 102 7.15 -4.11 -15.30
N VAL A 103 7.44 -5.25 -14.68
CA VAL A 103 8.43 -6.22 -15.21
C VAL A 103 7.95 -6.81 -16.53
N GLN A 104 6.67 -7.15 -16.66
CA GLN A 104 6.09 -7.67 -17.90
C GLN A 104 6.10 -6.62 -19.01
N LEU A 105 5.70 -5.37 -18.71
CA LEU A 105 5.75 -4.26 -19.66
C LEU A 105 7.18 -3.99 -20.15
N HIS A 106 8.15 -3.97 -19.24
CA HIS A 106 9.55 -3.78 -19.62
C HIS A 106 10.06 -4.91 -20.53
N LYS A 107 9.69 -6.17 -20.24
CA LYS A 107 10.01 -7.31 -21.10
C LYS A 107 9.34 -7.21 -22.48
N ALA A 108 8.06 -6.83 -22.53
CA ALA A 108 7.32 -6.68 -23.77
C ALA A 108 7.94 -5.59 -24.66
N LEU A 109 8.35 -4.46 -24.07
CA LEU A 109 9.04 -3.38 -24.78
C LEU A 109 10.45 -3.79 -25.24
N SER A 110 11.20 -4.56 -24.43
CA SER A 110 12.53 -5.04 -24.83
C SER A 110 12.51 -6.10 -25.94
N HIS A 111 11.39 -6.81 -26.10
CA HIS A 111 11.19 -7.81 -27.16
C HIS A 111 10.48 -7.27 -28.39
N SER A 112 10.14 -5.97 -28.44
CA SER A 112 9.61 -5.38 -29.67
C SER A 112 10.72 -5.41 -30.73
N PRO A 113 10.58 -6.20 -31.81
CA PRO A 113 11.58 -6.21 -32.86
C PRO A 113 11.68 -4.79 -33.42
N LYS A 114 12.91 -4.31 -33.65
CA LYS A 114 13.13 -3.11 -34.45
C LYS A 114 12.43 -3.31 -35.79
N SER A 115 11.20 -2.83 -35.90
CA SER A 115 10.45 -2.80 -37.14
C SER A 115 11.17 -1.81 -38.07
N GLY A 116 11.82 -2.33 -39.11
CA GLY A 116 12.14 -1.55 -40.31
C GLY A 116 13.51 -0.86 -40.41
N ALA A 117 14.59 -1.41 -39.86
CA ALA A 117 15.93 -1.01 -40.32
C ALA A 117 16.40 -1.95 -41.44
N ASN A 118 16.49 -1.41 -42.65
CA ASN A 118 16.99 -2.00 -43.91
C ASN A 118 15.93 -2.64 -44.82
N ALA A 119 15.07 -1.78 -45.37
CA ALA A 119 14.44 -2.00 -46.66
C ALA A 119 14.71 -0.79 -47.57
N TYR A 120 15.98 -0.52 -47.88
CA TYR A 120 16.44 0.26 -49.04
C TYR A 120 17.86 -0.17 -49.39
#